data_AF-A0A494VMY3-F1
#
_entry.id   AF-A0A494VMY3-F1
#
_cell.length_a   1.000
_cell.length_b   1.000
_cell.length_c   1.000
_cell.angle_alpha   90.00
_cell.angle_beta   90.00
_cell.angle_gamma   90.00
#
_symmetry.space_group_name_H-M   'P 1'
#
loop_
_entity.id
_entity.type
_entity.pdbx_description
1 polymer ?
#
loop_
_entity_poly.entity_id
_entity_poly.type
_entity_poly.pdbx_seq_one_letter_code
_entity_poly.pdbx_strand_id
1 'polypeptide(L)'
;MKIKLLMAGLLGLVSATAFAQKGELNTAKEEYEKYSGLRGQPAMASMAGKSLSTAKESIDKAAVNEKTATLPLTYAVKGSIYSALAVQDTVAATSLPLFNTAEEALKKAKEVDSKGENTKMINEAYLNLAQYQLTKGVKEYSAGKYDLAYKAFDFYRTVAPEDTNAIYYTGLAAANAKNYPAAITNYSKLLTTNFSKNQTTYLDLSSLYLANRDTVNALKTASDGVAKYPANSELRKREIEISLQTGKEKEVVDKIQAALVNDPKNKTLYYYAGLTYSQAGDGYLNAQKAAKDPAAKAKLQASKAEAYGKAGEMYKKALEIDPNYFEANLNLGYIILSPAIDAYNAANKLPANKQKEYDAAVAKAKAQFDLAKPYLVKAAELQPKSLDALQNLRTYYQGVRDDANAAKIKAQIDALPANQ
;
A
#
# COMPACT_ATOMS: atom_id res chain seq x y z
N MET A 1 -10.33 -86.26 29.37
CA MET A 1 -11.09 -85.28 28.58
C MET A 1 -11.17 -83.99 29.41
N LYS A 2 -10.56 -82.86 28.98
CA LYS A 2 -10.73 -81.46 29.51
C LYS A 2 -9.48 -80.56 29.30
N ILE A 3 -8.92 -80.45 28.09
CA ILE A 3 -8.00 -79.33 27.72
C ILE A 3 -8.18 -78.99 26.22
N LYS A 4 -9.40 -78.66 25.77
CA LYS A 4 -9.65 -78.21 24.37
C LYS A 4 -10.61 -77.02 24.23
N LEU A 5 -11.06 -76.39 25.31
CA LEU A 5 -12.08 -75.32 25.26
C LEU A 5 -11.56 -73.90 25.56
N LEU A 6 -10.28 -73.71 25.90
CA LEU A 6 -9.76 -72.38 26.27
C LEU A 6 -9.12 -71.57 25.11
N MET A 7 -8.80 -72.17 23.96
CA MET A 7 -8.22 -71.43 22.82
C MET A 7 -9.25 -70.82 21.85
N ALA A 8 -10.48 -71.37 21.78
CA ALA A 8 -11.52 -70.81 20.91
C ALA A 8 -12.13 -69.51 21.48
N GLY A 9 -12.19 -69.37 22.80
CA GLY A 9 -12.67 -68.14 23.47
C GLY A 9 -11.70 -66.95 23.31
N LEU A 10 -10.39 -67.19 23.36
CA LEU A 10 -9.39 -66.13 23.12
C LEU A 10 -9.37 -65.67 21.65
N LEU A 11 -9.49 -66.58 20.67
CA LEU A 11 -9.55 -66.21 19.26
C LEU A 11 -10.82 -65.42 18.90
N GLY A 12 -11.97 -65.77 19.49
CA GLY A 12 -13.24 -65.04 19.32
C GLY A 12 -13.23 -63.63 19.93
N LEU A 13 -12.58 -63.46 21.08
CA LEU A 13 -12.40 -62.14 21.73
C LEU A 13 -11.43 -61.24 20.94
N VAL A 14 -10.37 -61.81 20.36
CA VAL A 14 -9.42 -61.07 19.49
C VAL A 14 -10.07 -60.67 18.16
N SER A 15 -10.98 -61.48 17.60
CA SER A 15 -11.74 -61.08 16.40
C SER A 15 -12.81 -60.03 16.69
N ALA A 16 -13.58 -60.16 17.77
CA ALA A 16 -14.63 -59.19 18.11
C ALA A 16 -14.06 -57.79 18.42
N THR A 17 -12.92 -57.74 19.12
CA THR A 17 -12.19 -56.49 19.37
C THR A 17 -11.62 -55.90 18.07
N ALA A 18 -11.11 -56.72 17.14
CA ALA A 18 -10.62 -56.24 15.85
C ALA A 18 -11.71 -55.63 14.94
N PHE A 19 -12.93 -56.19 14.96
CA PHE A 19 -14.07 -55.66 14.19
C PHE A 19 -14.65 -54.38 14.83
N ALA A 20 -14.73 -54.31 16.15
CA ALA A 20 -15.16 -53.10 16.86
C ALA A 20 -14.21 -51.90 16.64
N GLN A 21 -12.90 -52.15 16.44
CA GLN A 21 -11.88 -51.11 16.32
C GLN A 21 -11.80 -50.44 14.94
N LYS A 22 -12.03 -51.17 13.84
CA LYS A 22 -12.30 -50.54 12.54
C LYS A 22 -13.62 -49.74 12.55
N GLY A 23 -14.55 -50.13 13.44
CA GLY A 23 -15.78 -49.39 13.70
C GLY A 23 -15.52 -47.94 14.11
N GLU A 24 -14.60 -47.69 15.05
CA GLU A 24 -14.31 -46.33 15.54
C GLU A 24 -13.80 -45.39 14.44
N LEU A 25 -12.95 -45.86 13.53
CA LEU A 25 -12.49 -45.04 12.39
C LEU A 25 -13.65 -44.73 11.42
N ASN A 26 -14.52 -45.71 11.16
CA ASN A 26 -15.70 -45.50 10.31
C ASN A 26 -16.70 -44.54 10.98
N THR A 27 -16.96 -44.71 12.28
CA THR A 27 -17.81 -43.80 13.07
C THR A 27 -17.26 -42.38 13.07
N ALA A 28 -15.94 -42.22 13.24
CA ALA A 28 -15.30 -40.91 13.15
C ALA A 28 -15.55 -40.24 11.79
N LYS A 29 -15.37 -40.99 10.69
CA LYS A 29 -15.60 -40.51 9.33
C LYS A 29 -17.08 -40.15 9.10
N GLU A 30 -18.00 -41.03 9.45
CA GLU A 30 -19.44 -40.84 9.25
C GLU A 30 -19.97 -39.64 10.04
N GLU A 31 -19.58 -39.50 11.32
CA GLU A 31 -19.98 -38.35 12.14
C GLU A 31 -19.34 -37.05 11.65
N TYR A 32 -18.12 -37.09 11.11
CA TYR A 32 -17.52 -35.90 10.49
C TYR A 32 -18.22 -35.50 9.17
N GLU A 33 -18.64 -36.47 8.35
CA GLU A 33 -19.42 -36.22 7.14
C GLU A 33 -20.78 -35.61 7.49
N LYS A 34 -21.43 -36.13 8.54
CA LYS A 34 -22.67 -35.57 9.09
C LYS A 34 -22.46 -34.15 9.61
N TYR A 35 -21.42 -33.89 10.38
CA TYR A 35 -21.04 -32.53 10.78
C TYR A 35 -20.89 -31.61 9.57
N SER A 36 -20.15 -32.05 8.56
CA SER A 36 -19.87 -31.26 7.36
C SER A 36 -21.13 -30.88 6.58
N GLY A 37 -22.12 -31.77 6.51
CA GLY A 37 -23.43 -31.50 5.90
C GLY A 37 -24.31 -30.52 6.71
N LEU A 38 -24.08 -30.41 8.02
CA LEU A 38 -24.91 -29.61 8.92
C LEU A 38 -24.32 -28.23 9.27
N ARG A 39 -22.99 -28.06 9.26
CA ARG A 39 -22.27 -26.90 9.83
C ARG A 39 -22.59 -25.53 9.21
N GLY A 40 -23.24 -25.49 8.04
CA GLY A 40 -23.68 -24.26 7.38
C GLY A 40 -25.12 -23.82 7.71
N GLN A 41 -25.86 -24.61 8.49
CA GLN A 41 -27.28 -24.36 8.78
C GLN A 41 -27.43 -23.92 10.25
N PRO A 42 -27.82 -22.65 10.51
CA PRO A 42 -27.96 -22.15 11.89
C PRO A 42 -28.89 -23.01 12.76
N ALA A 43 -29.98 -23.52 12.20
CA ALA A 43 -30.93 -24.40 12.88
C ALA A 43 -30.34 -25.76 13.31
N MET A 44 -29.26 -26.19 12.66
CA MET A 44 -28.61 -27.49 12.90
C MET A 44 -27.29 -27.37 13.67
N ALA A 45 -26.91 -26.17 14.13
CA ALA A 45 -25.61 -25.93 14.76
C ALA A 45 -25.36 -26.84 15.99
N SER A 46 -26.37 -27.06 16.82
CA SER A 46 -26.27 -27.96 17.98
C SER A 46 -26.02 -29.42 17.58
N MET A 47 -26.76 -29.91 16.57
CA MET A 47 -26.59 -31.27 16.06
C MET A 47 -25.24 -31.46 15.36
N ALA A 48 -24.79 -30.45 14.60
CA ALA A 48 -23.47 -30.44 13.99
C ALA A 48 -22.38 -30.53 15.07
N GLY A 49 -22.46 -29.70 16.11
CA GLY A 49 -21.52 -29.72 17.23
C GLY A 49 -21.47 -31.09 17.93
N LYS A 50 -22.63 -31.71 18.17
CA LYS A 50 -22.70 -33.06 18.74
C LYS A 50 -21.98 -34.10 17.85
N SER A 51 -22.26 -34.08 16.55
CA SER A 51 -21.58 -34.98 15.59
C SER A 51 -20.07 -34.75 15.56
N LEU A 52 -19.60 -33.50 15.61
CA LEU A 52 -18.17 -33.21 15.66
C LEU A 52 -17.52 -33.73 16.95
N SER A 53 -18.18 -33.60 18.10
CA SER A 53 -17.70 -34.16 19.36
C SER A 53 -17.61 -35.69 19.32
N THR A 54 -18.65 -36.37 18.82
CA THR A 54 -18.63 -37.84 18.65
C THR A 54 -17.54 -38.29 17.68
N ALA A 55 -17.34 -37.53 16.58
CA ALA A 55 -16.26 -37.79 15.64
C ALA A 55 -14.89 -37.69 16.33
N LYS A 56 -14.68 -36.67 17.18
CA LYS A 56 -13.45 -36.48 17.96
C LYS A 56 -13.18 -37.66 18.89
N GLU A 57 -14.17 -38.08 19.68
CA GLU A 57 -14.01 -39.22 20.59
C GLU A 57 -13.62 -40.50 19.85
N SER A 58 -14.24 -40.73 18.69
CA SER A 58 -14.01 -41.94 17.88
C SER A 58 -12.63 -41.90 17.21
N ILE A 59 -12.21 -40.75 16.67
CA ILE A 59 -10.90 -40.64 16.02
C ILE A 59 -9.75 -40.70 17.01
N ASP A 60 -9.92 -40.21 18.24
CA ASP A 60 -8.87 -40.29 19.27
C ASP A 60 -8.57 -41.74 19.65
N LYS A 61 -9.61 -42.59 19.73
CA LYS A 61 -9.45 -44.05 19.92
C LYS A 61 -8.79 -44.70 18.70
N ALA A 62 -9.24 -44.37 17.50
CA ALA A 62 -8.69 -44.96 16.26
C ALA A 62 -7.23 -44.55 16.02
N ALA A 63 -6.82 -43.35 16.43
CA ALA A 63 -5.48 -42.82 16.23
C ALA A 63 -4.41 -43.46 17.13
N VAL A 64 -4.80 -44.15 18.21
CA VAL A 64 -3.88 -44.86 19.12
C VAL A 64 -3.94 -46.37 18.98
N ASN A 65 -4.84 -46.90 18.14
CA ASN A 65 -4.99 -48.33 17.93
C ASN A 65 -3.99 -48.85 16.89
N GLU A 66 -3.27 -49.93 17.21
CA GLU A 66 -2.19 -50.50 16.37
C GLU A 66 -2.60 -50.81 14.92
N LYS A 67 -3.87 -51.15 14.67
CA LYS A 67 -4.37 -51.53 13.33
C LYS A 67 -4.83 -50.35 12.50
N THR A 68 -5.21 -49.23 13.14
CA THR A 68 -5.76 -48.06 12.44
C THR A 68 -4.83 -46.85 12.50
N ALA A 69 -3.95 -46.73 13.50
CA ALA A 69 -3.12 -45.55 13.74
C ALA A 69 -2.21 -45.17 12.56
N THR A 70 -1.80 -46.13 11.75
CA THR A 70 -0.90 -45.92 10.60
C THR A 70 -1.63 -45.79 9.26
N LEU A 71 -2.97 -45.92 9.24
CA LEU A 71 -3.73 -45.82 8.01
C LEU A 71 -3.78 -44.37 7.49
N PRO A 72 -3.61 -44.12 6.18
CA PRO A 72 -3.76 -42.80 5.59
C PRO A 72 -5.09 -42.11 5.95
N LEU A 73 -6.18 -42.89 5.93
CA LEU A 73 -7.51 -42.39 6.30
C LEU A 73 -7.57 -41.89 7.75
N THR A 74 -6.88 -42.53 8.69
CA THR A 74 -6.87 -42.10 10.11
C THR A 74 -6.26 -40.71 10.24
N TYR A 75 -5.13 -40.46 9.58
CA TYR A 75 -4.51 -39.14 9.58
C TYR A 75 -5.42 -38.09 8.90
N ALA A 76 -6.03 -38.43 7.76
CA ALA A 76 -6.93 -37.52 7.04
C ALA A 76 -8.17 -37.15 7.87
N VAL A 77 -8.83 -38.13 8.48
CA VAL A 77 -10.02 -37.92 9.34
C VAL A 77 -9.64 -37.15 10.61
N LYS A 78 -8.51 -37.48 11.24
CA LYS A 78 -8.01 -36.74 12.42
C LYS A 78 -7.74 -35.28 12.08
N GLY A 79 -7.03 -35.01 11.00
CA GLY A 79 -6.77 -33.66 10.51
C GLY A 79 -8.05 -32.87 10.22
N SER A 80 -9.04 -33.53 9.61
CA SER A 80 -10.32 -32.92 9.25
C SER A 80 -11.16 -32.54 10.48
N ILE A 81 -11.25 -33.44 11.47
CA ILE A 81 -11.98 -33.20 12.72
C ILE A 81 -11.29 -32.10 13.53
N TYR A 82 -9.98 -32.20 13.74
CA TYR A 82 -9.25 -31.23 14.54
C TYR A 82 -9.20 -29.84 13.89
N SER A 83 -9.12 -29.76 12.55
CA SER A 83 -9.18 -28.46 11.85
C SER A 83 -10.55 -27.79 12.01
N ALA A 84 -11.64 -28.56 11.98
CA ALA A 84 -12.98 -28.05 12.22
C ALA A 84 -13.16 -27.57 13.68
N LEU A 85 -12.66 -28.33 14.65
CA LEU A 85 -12.66 -27.92 16.06
C LEU A 85 -11.88 -26.63 16.28
N ALA A 86 -10.70 -26.50 15.66
CA ALA A 86 -9.88 -25.29 15.76
C ALA A 86 -10.59 -24.05 15.22
N VAL A 87 -11.34 -24.16 14.12
CA VAL A 87 -12.11 -23.05 13.55
C VAL A 87 -13.31 -22.67 14.42
N GLN A 88 -13.96 -23.63 15.07
CA GLN A 88 -15.11 -23.36 15.94
C GLN A 88 -14.74 -22.77 17.29
N ASP A 89 -13.54 -23.05 17.79
CA ASP A 89 -13.08 -22.56 19.07
C ASP A 89 -12.59 -21.11 18.96
N THR A 90 -13.29 -20.21 19.65
CA THR A 90 -13.00 -18.78 19.62
C THR A 90 -11.89 -18.37 20.60
N VAL A 91 -11.48 -19.28 21.50
CA VAL A 91 -10.49 -19.04 22.54
C VAL A 91 -9.12 -19.48 22.06
N ALA A 92 -8.16 -18.55 22.01
CA ALA A 92 -6.83 -18.82 21.46
C ALA A 92 -6.07 -19.94 22.20
N ALA A 93 -6.21 -20.00 23.53
CA ALA A 93 -5.50 -20.97 24.37
C ALA A 93 -5.90 -22.43 24.09
N THR A 94 -7.14 -22.66 23.69
CA THR A 94 -7.69 -24.01 23.43
C THR A 94 -7.75 -24.34 21.94
N SER A 95 -7.94 -23.33 21.08
CA SER A 95 -7.95 -23.51 19.62
C SER A 95 -6.56 -23.76 19.02
N LEU A 96 -5.49 -23.20 19.58
CA LEU A 96 -4.14 -23.37 19.04
C LEU A 96 -3.62 -24.83 19.15
N PRO A 97 -3.78 -25.54 20.28
CA PRO A 97 -3.48 -26.97 20.33
C PRO A 97 -4.27 -27.81 19.32
N LEU A 98 -5.54 -27.46 19.08
CA LEU A 98 -6.37 -28.13 18.07
C LEU A 98 -5.82 -27.90 16.66
N PHE A 99 -5.44 -26.65 16.34
CA PHE A 99 -4.78 -26.31 15.08
C PHE A 99 -3.50 -27.11 14.87
N ASN A 100 -2.60 -27.14 15.86
CA ASN A 100 -1.32 -27.86 15.75
C ASN A 100 -1.53 -29.36 15.52
N THR A 101 -2.49 -29.96 16.24
CA THR A 101 -2.84 -31.38 16.09
C THR A 101 -3.39 -31.67 14.69
N ALA A 102 -4.22 -30.77 14.16
CA ALA A 102 -4.75 -30.88 12.81
C ALA A 102 -3.65 -30.77 11.75
N GLU A 103 -2.77 -29.77 11.88
CA GLU A 103 -1.67 -29.52 10.94
C GLU A 103 -0.71 -30.71 10.87
N GLU A 104 -0.31 -31.26 12.02
CA GLU A 104 0.55 -32.44 12.10
C GLU A 104 -0.12 -33.66 11.42
N ALA A 105 -1.39 -33.91 11.75
CA ALA A 105 -2.14 -35.01 11.15
C ALA A 105 -2.30 -34.84 9.64
N LEU A 106 -2.59 -33.64 9.13
CA LEU A 106 -2.75 -33.38 7.70
C LEU A 106 -1.43 -33.47 6.94
N LYS A 107 -0.33 -32.99 7.54
CA LYS A 107 1.00 -33.18 6.96
C LYS A 107 1.30 -34.66 6.82
N LYS A 108 1.02 -35.46 7.87
CA LYS A 108 1.23 -36.90 7.81
C LYS A 108 0.31 -37.58 6.80
N ALA A 109 -0.97 -37.20 6.77
CA ALA A 109 -1.95 -37.70 5.81
C ALA A 109 -1.46 -37.49 4.36
N LYS A 110 -0.99 -36.28 4.04
CA LYS A 110 -0.45 -35.96 2.72
C LYS A 110 0.80 -36.78 2.36
N GLU A 111 1.68 -37.06 3.33
CA GLU A 111 2.86 -37.91 3.12
C GLU A 111 2.49 -39.37 2.81
N VAL A 112 1.47 -39.91 3.47
CA VAL A 112 1.13 -41.35 3.36
C VAL A 112 0.01 -41.65 2.36
N ASP A 113 -0.73 -40.65 1.88
CA ASP A 113 -1.80 -40.77 0.86
C ASP A 113 -1.24 -40.92 -0.56
N SER A 114 -0.30 -41.85 -0.75
CA SER A 114 0.38 -42.10 -2.03
C SER A 114 -0.55 -42.44 -3.20
N LYS A 115 -1.76 -42.94 -2.91
CA LYS A 115 -2.79 -43.26 -3.90
C LYS A 115 -3.76 -42.10 -4.18
N GLY A 116 -3.67 -41.01 -3.41
CA GLY A 116 -4.56 -39.86 -3.53
C GLY A 116 -6.01 -40.11 -3.12
N GLU A 117 -6.30 -41.21 -2.41
CA GLU A 117 -7.66 -41.61 -2.01
C GLU A 117 -8.30 -40.60 -1.05
N ASN A 118 -7.48 -39.87 -0.28
CA ASN A 118 -7.92 -38.93 0.74
C ASN A 118 -7.67 -37.46 0.35
N THR A 119 -7.18 -37.19 -0.86
CA THR A 119 -6.73 -35.86 -1.30
C THR A 119 -7.82 -34.80 -1.15
N LYS A 120 -9.07 -35.12 -1.49
CA LYS A 120 -10.20 -34.18 -1.33
C LYS A 120 -10.40 -33.79 0.13
N MET A 121 -10.46 -34.78 1.03
CA MET A 121 -10.64 -34.56 2.47
C MET A 121 -9.48 -33.75 3.07
N ILE A 122 -8.25 -34.07 2.67
CA ILE A 122 -7.04 -33.35 3.12
C ILE A 122 -7.10 -31.88 2.68
N ASN A 123 -7.46 -31.61 1.41
CA ASN A 123 -7.56 -30.24 0.89
C ASN A 123 -8.67 -29.43 1.59
N GLU A 124 -9.83 -30.04 1.85
CA GLU A 124 -10.93 -29.41 2.60
C GLU A 124 -10.53 -29.09 4.05
N ALA A 125 -9.75 -29.96 4.69
CA ALA A 125 -9.23 -29.71 6.03
C ALA A 125 -8.17 -28.59 6.05
N TYR A 126 -7.33 -28.49 5.03
CA TYR A 126 -6.42 -27.34 4.87
C TYR A 126 -7.17 -26.02 4.66
N LEU A 127 -8.35 -26.02 4.01
CA LEU A 127 -9.20 -24.82 3.93
C LEU A 127 -9.68 -24.38 5.32
N ASN A 128 -10.03 -25.31 6.22
CA ASN A 128 -10.35 -24.97 7.62
C ASN A 128 -9.13 -24.33 8.33
N LEU A 129 -7.93 -24.91 8.18
CA LEU A 129 -6.71 -24.33 8.77
C LEU A 129 -6.37 -22.95 8.20
N ALA A 130 -6.57 -22.75 6.91
CA ALA A 130 -6.41 -21.46 6.26
C ALA A 130 -7.41 -20.44 6.85
N GLN A 131 -8.68 -20.81 7.02
CA GLN A 131 -9.70 -19.94 7.62
C GLN A 131 -9.36 -19.58 9.08
N TYR A 132 -8.84 -20.54 9.85
CA TYR A 132 -8.35 -20.27 11.21
C TYR A 132 -7.24 -19.22 11.20
N GLN A 133 -6.23 -19.40 10.33
CA GLN A 133 -5.11 -18.48 10.21
C GLN A 133 -5.54 -17.10 9.68
N LEU A 134 -6.50 -17.03 8.76
CA LEU A 134 -7.06 -15.76 8.30
C LEU A 134 -7.68 -14.97 9.47
N THR A 135 -8.54 -15.61 10.26
CA THR A 135 -9.17 -14.96 11.44
C THR A 135 -8.13 -14.54 12.47
N LYS A 136 -7.13 -15.40 12.72
CA LYS A 136 -6.01 -15.10 13.63
C LYS A 136 -5.19 -13.91 13.12
N GLY A 137 -4.83 -13.90 11.83
CA GLY A 137 -4.07 -12.84 11.19
C GLY A 137 -4.78 -11.49 11.23
N VAL A 138 -6.10 -11.46 11.05
CA VAL A 138 -6.90 -10.24 11.22
C VAL A 138 -6.81 -9.70 12.65
N LYS A 139 -6.93 -10.56 13.67
CA LYS A 139 -6.78 -10.16 15.08
C LYS A 139 -5.37 -9.65 15.38
N GLU A 140 -4.34 -10.33 14.86
CA GLU A 140 -2.94 -9.93 15.04
C GLU A 140 -2.64 -8.60 14.35
N TYR A 141 -3.17 -8.38 13.14
CA TYR A 141 -3.02 -7.14 12.39
C TYR A 141 -3.67 -5.97 13.16
N SER A 142 -4.90 -6.15 13.62
CA SER A 142 -5.60 -5.14 14.44
C SER A 142 -4.90 -4.84 15.76
N ALA A 143 -4.14 -5.80 16.31
CA ALA A 143 -3.33 -5.63 17.50
C ALA A 143 -1.92 -5.06 17.22
N GLY A 144 -1.62 -4.66 15.98
CA GLY A 144 -0.30 -4.13 15.58
C GLY A 144 0.80 -5.18 15.49
N LYS A 145 0.47 -6.49 15.57
CA LYS A 145 1.40 -7.61 15.51
C LYS A 145 1.62 -8.05 14.06
N TYR A 146 2.17 -7.15 13.25
CA TYR A 146 2.20 -7.29 11.80
C TYR A 146 3.04 -8.49 11.30
N ASP A 147 4.14 -8.83 11.96
CA ASP A 147 4.94 -10.01 11.62
C ASP A 147 4.17 -11.33 11.79
N LEU A 148 3.33 -11.42 12.82
CA LEU A 148 2.50 -12.59 13.07
C LEU A 148 1.35 -12.65 12.06
N ALA A 149 0.69 -11.49 11.83
CA ALA A 149 -0.35 -11.38 10.83
C ALA A 149 0.15 -11.77 9.42
N TYR A 150 1.35 -11.35 9.05
CA TYR A 150 2.00 -11.74 7.80
C TYR A 150 2.12 -13.26 7.69
N LYS A 151 2.65 -13.94 8.71
CA LYS A 151 2.78 -15.41 8.72
C LYS A 151 1.42 -16.11 8.61
N ALA A 152 0.41 -15.58 9.28
CA ALA A 152 -0.94 -16.13 9.26
C ALA A 152 -1.59 -16.00 7.86
N PHE A 153 -1.47 -14.83 7.22
CA PHE A 153 -1.96 -14.63 5.85
C PHE A 153 -1.14 -15.41 4.82
N ASP A 154 0.18 -15.53 4.99
CA ASP A 154 1.04 -16.33 4.12
C ASP A 154 0.69 -17.82 4.19
N PHE A 155 0.35 -18.33 5.39
CA PHE A 155 -0.20 -19.68 5.53
C PHE A 155 -1.47 -19.87 4.71
N TYR A 156 -2.42 -18.92 4.77
CA TYR A 156 -3.65 -18.98 3.96
C TYR A 156 -3.35 -19.10 2.46
N ARG A 157 -2.32 -18.38 1.98
CA ARG A 157 -1.89 -18.41 0.57
C ARG A 157 -1.30 -19.74 0.13
N THR A 158 -0.89 -20.63 1.04
CA THR A 158 -0.50 -22.00 0.66
C THR A 158 -1.67 -22.82 0.14
N VAL A 159 -2.90 -22.43 0.47
CA VAL A 159 -4.14 -23.09 0.06
C VAL A 159 -4.84 -22.33 -1.08
N ALA A 160 -4.86 -21.00 -1.01
CA ALA A 160 -5.45 -20.14 -2.03
C ALA A 160 -4.42 -19.11 -2.57
N PRO A 161 -3.40 -19.55 -3.34
CA PRO A 161 -2.27 -18.71 -3.75
C PRO A 161 -2.65 -17.58 -4.71
N GLU A 162 -3.74 -17.74 -5.47
CA GLU A 162 -4.23 -16.79 -6.46
C GLU A 162 -5.37 -15.89 -5.95
N ASP A 163 -5.77 -16.02 -4.68
CA ASP A 163 -6.71 -15.07 -4.06
C ASP A 163 -6.04 -13.70 -3.94
N THR A 164 -6.50 -12.75 -4.75
CA THR A 164 -5.93 -11.39 -4.79
C THR A 164 -6.12 -10.63 -3.47
N ASN A 165 -7.18 -10.89 -2.71
CA ASN A 165 -7.35 -10.28 -1.40
C ASN A 165 -6.33 -10.85 -0.41
N ALA A 166 -6.07 -12.16 -0.45
CA ALA A 166 -5.06 -12.77 0.39
C ALA A 166 -3.65 -12.28 0.05
N ILE A 167 -3.30 -12.16 -1.24
CA ILE A 167 -2.03 -11.55 -1.68
C ILE A 167 -1.93 -10.11 -1.15
N TYR A 168 -2.99 -9.32 -1.29
CA TYR A 168 -3.03 -7.93 -0.81
C TYR A 168 -2.84 -7.82 0.71
N TYR A 169 -3.61 -8.57 1.51
CA TYR A 169 -3.49 -8.50 2.97
C TYR A 169 -2.16 -9.05 3.48
N THR A 170 -1.60 -10.08 2.82
CA THR A 170 -0.25 -10.57 3.12
C THR A 170 0.80 -9.48 2.85
N GLY A 171 0.74 -8.84 1.69
CA GLY A 171 1.63 -7.73 1.34
C GLY A 171 1.48 -6.53 2.28
N LEU A 172 0.25 -6.19 2.65
CA LEU A 172 -0.05 -5.09 3.57
C LEU A 172 0.49 -5.38 4.98
N ALA A 173 0.31 -6.61 5.49
CA ALA A 173 0.90 -7.01 6.76
C ALA A 173 2.44 -6.94 6.71
N ALA A 174 3.06 -7.42 5.63
CA ALA A 174 4.50 -7.30 5.43
C ALA A 174 4.99 -5.84 5.40
N ALA A 175 4.25 -4.96 4.73
CA ALA A 175 4.58 -3.53 4.65
C ALA A 175 4.57 -2.87 6.04
N ASN A 176 3.54 -3.14 6.84
CA ASN A 176 3.43 -2.62 8.21
C ASN A 176 4.46 -3.24 9.17
N ALA A 177 4.84 -4.49 8.93
CA ALA A 177 5.97 -5.14 9.60
C ALA A 177 7.34 -4.58 9.15
N LYS A 178 7.38 -3.65 8.18
CA LYS A 178 8.61 -3.15 7.53
C LYS A 178 9.43 -4.24 6.85
N ASN A 179 8.82 -5.38 6.56
CA ASN A 179 9.39 -6.42 5.70
C ASN A 179 9.14 -6.04 4.23
N TYR A 180 9.86 -5.02 3.76
CA TYR A 180 9.69 -4.47 2.42
C TYR A 180 9.92 -5.49 1.30
N PRO A 181 10.90 -6.41 1.36
CA PRO A 181 11.07 -7.42 0.31
C PRO A 181 9.83 -8.31 0.13
N ALA A 182 9.23 -8.78 1.23
CA ALA A 182 8.00 -9.57 1.17
C ALA A 182 6.82 -8.74 0.66
N ALA A 183 6.69 -7.49 1.11
CA ALA A 183 5.64 -6.58 0.63
C ALA A 183 5.76 -6.34 -0.89
N ILE A 184 6.96 -6.00 -1.38
CA ILE A 184 7.28 -5.80 -2.80
C ILE A 184 6.90 -7.03 -3.62
N THR A 185 7.22 -8.24 -3.13
CA THR A 185 6.89 -9.49 -3.82
C THR A 185 5.37 -9.67 -3.99
N ASN A 186 4.60 -9.42 -2.93
CA ASN A 186 3.15 -9.51 -2.95
C ASN A 186 2.52 -8.45 -3.87
N TYR A 187 2.93 -7.18 -3.74
CA TYR A 187 2.39 -6.10 -4.56
C TYR A 187 2.78 -6.23 -6.05
N SER A 188 3.97 -6.75 -6.35
CA SER A 188 4.38 -7.06 -7.72
C SER A 188 3.49 -8.14 -8.34
N LYS A 189 3.17 -9.20 -7.57
CA LYS A 189 2.22 -10.24 -8.02
C LYS A 189 0.82 -9.66 -8.26
N LEU A 190 0.33 -8.74 -7.43
CA LEU A 190 -0.98 -8.11 -7.66
C LEU A 190 -1.08 -7.42 -9.03
N LEU A 191 -0.01 -6.75 -9.47
CA LEU A 191 0.03 -6.07 -10.77
C LEU A 191 -0.07 -7.03 -11.97
N THR A 192 0.15 -8.34 -11.77
CA THR A 192 -0.03 -9.37 -12.80
C THR A 192 -1.43 -10.00 -12.77
N THR A 193 -2.36 -9.45 -11.99
CA THR A 193 -3.72 -9.97 -11.81
C THR A 193 -4.78 -8.92 -12.17
N ASN A 194 -6.06 -9.33 -12.15
CA ASN A 194 -7.22 -8.45 -12.35
C ASN A 194 -7.61 -7.70 -11.05
N PHE A 195 -6.67 -7.47 -10.13
CA PHE A 195 -6.96 -6.78 -8.87
C PHE A 195 -7.52 -5.38 -9.12
N SER A 196 -8.68 -5.10 -8.52
CA SER A 196 -9.46 -3.89 -8.82
C SER A 196 -8.75 -2.59 -8.44
N LYS A 197 -7.78 -2.64 -7.51
CA LYS A 197 -7.02 -1.48 -7.05
C LYS A 197 -5.67 -1.29 -7.74
N ASN A 198 -5.51 -1.81 -8.97
CA ASN A 198 -4.23 -1.78 -9.69
C ASN A 198 -3.57 -0.39 -9.76
N GLN A 199 -4.34 0.71 -9.93
CA GLN A 199 -3.77 2.08 -9.91
C GLN A 199 -3.09 2.42 -8.57
N THR A 200 -3.76 2.11 -7.46
CA THR A 200 -3.22 2.28 -6.11
C THR A 200 -2.05 1.33 -5.85
N THR A 201 -2.09 0.11 -6.39
CA THR A 201 -0.99 -0.86 -6.27
C THR A 201 0.31 -0.33 -6.88
N TYR A 202 0.28 0.41 -7.99
CA TYR A 202 1.49 1.07 -8.52
C TYR A 202 2.04 2.14 -7.56
N LEU A 203 1.18 2.95 -6.94
CA LEU A 203 1.57 3.97 -5.95
C LEU A 203 2.21 3.32 -4.73
N ASP A 204 1.53 2.33 -4.16
CA ASP A 204 1.99 1.60 -2.98
C ASP A 204 3.31 0.90 -3.26
N LEU A 205 3.42 0.19 -4.40
CA LEU A 205 4.65 -0.52 -4.78
C LEU A 205 5.82 0.43 -5.00
N SER A 206 5.61 1.59 -5.65
CA SER A 206 6.66 2.60 -5.79
C SER A 206 7.14 3.12 -4.42
N SER A 207 6.22 3.30 -3.47
CA SER A 207 6.54 3.72 -2.10
C SER A 207 7.28 2.63 -1.32
N LEU A 208 6.92 1.36 -1.52
CA LEU A 208 7.62 0.21 -0.94
C LEU A 208 9.05 0.11 -1.46
N TYR A 209 9.28 0.33 -2.76
CA TYR A 209 10.63 0.38 -3.32
C TYR A 209 11.45 1.54 -2.71
N LEU A 210 10.87 2.73 -2.55
CA LEU A 210 11.55 3.85 -1.86
C LEU A 210 11.90 3.51 -0.42
N ALA A 211 10.97 2.92 0.33
CA ALA A 211 11.22 2.49 1.71
C ALA A 211 12.33 1.42 1.79
N ASN A 212 12.43 0.58 0.76
CA ASN A 212 13.51 -0.39 0.57
C ASN A 212 14.78 0.21 -0.07
N ARG A 213 14.85 1.54 -0.24
CA ARG A 213 15.97 2.29 -0.85
C ARG A 213 16.27 1.93 -2.31
N ASP A 214 15.33 1.30 -3.00
CA ASP A 214 15.43 0.96 -4.42
C ASP A 214 14.77 2.05 -5.27
N THR A 215 15.50 3.14 -5.49
CA THR A 215 14.98 4.28 -6.25
C THR A 215 14.81 3.99 -7.74
N VAL A 216 15.53 3.00 -8.27
CA VAL A 216 15.46 2.59 -9.67
C VAL A 216 14.12 1.92 -9.95
N ASN A 217 13.77 0.89 -9.17
CA ASN A 217 12.48 0.22 -9.33
C ASN A 217 11.30 1.09 -8.86
N ALA A 218 11.52 1.97 -7.88
CA ALA A 218 10.51 2.96 -7.50
C ALA A 218 10.11 3.84 -8.71
N LEU A 219 11.09 4.43 -9.40
CA LEU A 219 10.83 5.26 -10.57
C LEU A 219 10.20 4.44 -11.69
N LYS A 220 10.76 3.27 -12.01
CA LYS A 220 10.22 2.40 -13.05
C LYS A 220 8.75 2.05 -12.79
N THR A 221 8.41 1.70 -11.55
CA THR A 221 7.03 1.36 -11.17
C THR A 221 6.10 2.56 -11.33
N ALA A 222 6.52 3.75 -10.91
CA ALA A 222 5.72 4.97 -11.10
C ALA A 222 5.52 5.28 -12.60
N SER A 223 6.58 5.22 -13.41
CA SER A 223 6.51 5.41 -14.86
C SER A 223 5.60 4.40 -15.56
N ASP A 224 5.71 3.11 -15.21
CA ASP A 224 4.85 2.05 -15.74
C ASP A 224 3.37 2.32 -15.38
N GLY A 225 3.13 2.80 -14.16
CA GLY A 225 1.81 3.23 -13.71
C GLY A 225 1.26 4.42 -14.51
N VAL A 226 2.06 5.45 -14.77
CA VAL A 226 1.68 6.61 -15.59
C VAL A 226 1.39 6.20 -17.03
N ALA A 227 2.21 5.33 -17.62
CA ALA A 227 1.99 4.83 -18.98
C ALA A 227 0.67 4.06 -19.10
N LYS A 228 0.32 3.26 -18.09
CA LYS A 228 -0.93 2.49 -18.06
C LYS A 228 -2.15 3.35 -17.69
N TYR A 229 -1.97 4.37 -16.87
CA TYR A 229 -3.04 5.23 -16.34
C TYR A 229 -2.70 6.73 -16.52
N PRO A 230 -2.63 7.23 -17.76
CA PRO A 230 -2.12 8.58 -18.06
C PRO A 230 -2.95 9.73 -17.46
N ALA A 231 -4.22 9.47 -17.14
CA ALA A 231 -5.13 10.42 -16.49
C ALA A 231 -5.01 10.44 -14.96
N ASN A 232 -4.27 9.51 -14.35
CA ASN A 232 -4.09 9.48 -12.90
C ASN A 232 -3.04 10.51 -12.47
N SER A 233 -3.51 11.60 -11.86
CA SER A 233 -2.68 12.72 -11.41
C SER A 233 -1.72 12.34 -10.28
N GLU A 234 -2.08 11.38 -9.44
CA GLU A 234 -1.27 10.97 -8.29
C GLU A 234 -0.05 10.13 -8.72
N LEU A 235 -0.23 9.21 -9.68
CA LEU A 235 0.87 8.44 -10.26
C LEU A 235 1.91 9.35 -10.92
N ARG A 236 1.42 10.41 -11.58
CA ARG A 236 2.30 11.39 -12.23
C ARG A 236 3.04 12.26 -11.22
N LYS A 237 2.38 12.71 -10.15
CA LYS A 237 3.04 13.40 -9.03
C LYS A 237 4.14 12.52 -8.44
N ARG A 238 3.83 11.24 -8.17
CA ARG A 238 4.80 10.26 -7.67
C ARG A 238 6.01 10.08 -8.59
N GLU A 239 5.80 9.97 -9.91
CA GLU A 239 6.90 9.88 -10.88
C GLU A 239 7.82 11.12 -10.83
N ILE A 240 7.23 12.32 -10.79
CA ILE A 240 7.96 13.58 -10.71
C ILE A 240 8.78 13.67 -9.42
N GLU A 241 8.15 13.39 -8.27
CA GLU A 241 8.80 13.42 -6.95
C GLU A 241 10.01 12.47 -6.89
N ILE A 242 9.87 11.23 -7.37
CA ILE A 242 10.97 10.26 -7.40
C ILE A 242 12.07 10.73 -8.35
N SER A 243 11.70 11.27 -9.51
CA SER A 243 12.66 11.73 -10.51
C SER A 243 13.52 12.88 -9.97
N LEU A 244 12.93 13.81 -9.23
CA LEU A 244 13.66 14.90 -8.58
C LEU A 244 14.61 14.41 -7.50
N GLN A 245 14.15 13.47 -6.66
CA GLN A 245 15.02 12.85 -5.65
C GLN A 245 16.21 12.11 -6.28
N THR A 246 16.10 11.71 -7.55
CA THR A 246 17.11 10.92 -8.28
C THR A 246 17.85 11.71 -9.37
N GLY A 247 17.60 13.01 -9.53
CA GLY A 247 18.25 13.85 -10.55
C GLY A 247 17.87 13.49 -12.00
N LYS A 248 16.67 12.95 -12.20
CA LYS A 248 16.12 12.48 -13.48
C LYS A 248 15.02 13.38 -14.04
N GLU A 249 15.02 14.66 -13.68
CA GLU A 249 14.01 15.63 -14.09
C GLU A 249 13.91 15.76 -15.61
N LYS A 250 15.07 15.71 -16.30
CA LYS A 250 15.12 15.77 -17.76
C LYS A 250 14.33 14.63 -18.40
N GLU A 251 14.44 13.41 -17.86
CA GLU A 251 13.73 12.24 -18.41
C GLU A 251 12.21 12.44 -18.33
N VAL A 252 11.72 12.99 -17.22
CA VAL A 252 10.29 13.29 -17.04
C VAL A 252 9.82 14.38 -18.02
N VAL A 253 10.60 15.45 -18.16
CA VAL A 253 10.30 16.51 -19.13
C VAL A 253 10.22 15.96 -20.55
N ASP A 254 11.20 15.16 -20.96
CA ASP A 254 11.24 14.56 -22.31
C ASP A 254 9.99 13.68 -22.54
N LYS A 255 9.59 12.87 -21.53
CA LYS A 255 8.36 12.05 -21.58
C LYS A 255 7.11 12.91 -21.70
N ILE A 256 6.99 13.99 -20.92
CA ILE A 256 5.85 14.90 -21.00
C ILE A 256 5.78 15.59 -22.36
N GLN A 257 6.91 16.04 -22.89
CA GLN A 257 6.99 16.66 -24.22
C GLN A 257 6.58 15.68 -25.32
N ALA A 258 7.01 14.42 -25.25
CA ALA A 258 6.58 13.38 -26.17
C ALA A 258 5.06 13.12 -26.09
N ALA A 259 4.48 13.10 -24.88
CA ALA A 259 3.04 12.97 -24.71
C ALA A 259 2.26 14.16 -25.29
N LEU A 260 2.79 15.38 -25.16
CA LEU A 260 2.20 16.60 -25.69
C LEU A 260 2.15 16.65 -27.23
N VAL A 261 3.00 15.88 -27.93
CA VAL A 261 2.91 15.74 -29.40
C VAL A 261 1.56 15.13 -29.81
N ASN A 262 1.06 14.17 -29.02
CA ASN A 262 -0.20 13.48 -29.30
C ASN A 262 -1.41 14.16 -28.65
N ASP A 263 -1.20 14.90 -27.55
CA ASP A 263 -2.26 15.61 -26.83
C ASP A 263 -1.85 17.07 -26.51
N PRO A 264 -1.75 17.94 -27.54
CA PRO A 264 -1.25 19.29 -27.39
C PRO A 264 -2.20 20.23 -26.64
N LYS A 265 -3.43 19.80 -26.33
CA LYS A 265 -4.43 20.55 -25.56
C LYS A 265 -4.56 20.04 -24.12
N ASN A 266 -3.63 19.22 -23.66
CA ASN A 266 -3.64 18.72 -22.30
C ASN A 266 -3.03 19.73 -21.32
N LYS A 267 -3.89 20.55 -20.70
CA LYS A 267 -3.46 21.53 -19.67
C LYS A 267 -2.67 20.87 -18.53
N THR A 268 -3.00 19.63 -18.18
CA THR A 268 -2.38 18.91 -17.08
C THR A 268 -0.96 18.50 -17.42
N LEU A 269 -0.68 18.05 -18.65
CA LEU A 269 0.69 17.78 -19.11
C LEU A 269 1.57 19.03 -19.05
N TYR A 270 1.08 20.17 -19.53
CA TYR A 270 1.81 21.43 -19.42
C TYR A 270 2.04 21.83 -17.97
N TYR A 271 1.03 21.70 -17.10
CA TYR A 271 1.20 21.96 -15.67
C TYR A 271 2.31 21.09 -15.05
N TYR A 272 2.35 19.80 -15.35
CA TYR A 272 3.37 18.90 -14.82
C TYR A 272 4.78 19.15 -15.39
N ALA A 273 4.90 19.57 -16.65
CA ALA A 273 6.18 20.07 -17.17
C ALA A 273 6.62 21.32 -16.40
N GLY A 274 5.69 22.24 -16.15
CA GLY A 274 5.92 23.43 -15.34
C GLY A 274 6.38 23.08 -13.92
N LEU A 275 5.70 22.13 -13.27
CA LEU A 275 6.04 21.64 -11.93
C LEU A 275 7.45 21.03 -11.89
N THR A 276 7.79 20.22 -12.89
CA THR A 276 9.11 19.58 -12.99
C THR A 276 10.22 20.62 -13.12
N TYR A 277 10.04 21.61 -14.00
CA TYR A 277 11.00 22.72 -14.13
C TYR A 277 11.05 23.61 -12.89
N SER A 278 9.91 23.89 -12.26
CA SER A 278 9.82 24.68 -11.03
C SER A 278 10.63 24.03 -9.91
N GLN A 279 10.42 22.74 -9.68
CA GLN A 279 11.11 21.99 -8.63
C GLN A 279 12.61 21.87 -8.91
N ALA A 280 13.02 21.74 -10.19
CA ALA A 280 14.44 21.85 -10.56
C ALA A 280 15.03 23.23 -10.21
N GLY A 281 14.27 24.31 -10.46
CA GLY A 281 14.60 25.67 -10.06
C GLY A 281 14.78 25.81 -8.54
N ASP A 282 13.87 25.24 -7.76
CA ASP A 282 13.96 25.21 -6.29
C ASP A 282 15.19 24.43 -5.80
N GLY A 283 15.53 23.33 -6.49
CA GLY A 283 16.77 22.59 -6.28
C GLY A 283 18.01 23.47 -6.47
N TYR A 284 18.06 24.24 -7.56
CA TYR A 284 19.17 25.18 -7.81
C TYR A 284 19.21 26.32 -6.78
N LEU A 285 18.06 26.83 -6.34
CA LEU A 285 17.98 27.83 -5.26
C LEU A 285 18.57 27.30 -3.95
N ASN A 286 18.24 26.06 -3.58
CA ASN A 286 18.76 25.44 -2.36
C ASN A 286 20.27 25.18 -2.46
N ALA A 287 20.74 24.66 -3.60
CA ALA A 287 22.17 24.49 -3.86
C ALA A 287 22.92 25.83 -3.82
N GLN A 288 22.33 26.91 -4.34
CA GLN A 288 22.93 28.25 -4.32
C GLN A 288 23.12 28.78 -2.89
N LYS A 289 22.16 28.56 -2.00
CA LYS A 289 22.26 28.96 -0.59
C LYS A 289 23.41 28.23 0.12
N ALA A 290 23.66 26.97 -0.23
CA ALA A 290 24.74 26.15 0.33
C ALA A 290 26.12 26.44 -0.27
N ALA A 291 26.19 26.93 -1.51
CA ALA A 291 27.44 27.24 -2.18
C ALA A 291 28.21 28.35 -1.46
N LYS A 292 29.54 28.24 -1.39
CA LYS A 292 30.43 29.27 -0.82
C LYS A 292 31.11 30.09 -1.92
N ASP A 293 31.47 29.43 -3.02
CA ASP A 293 32.15 30.03 -4.15
C ASP A 293 31.23 30.97 -4.96
N PRO A 294 31.64 32.24 -5.21
CA PRO A 294 30.87 33.18 -6.01
C PRO A 294 30.58 32.71 -7.44
N ALA A 295 31.52 32.01 -8.10
CA ALA A 295 31.31 31.54 -9.47
C ALA A 295 30.25 30.42 -9.52
N ALA A 296 30.29 29.48 -8.58
CA ALA A 296 29.26 28.46 -8.40
C ALA A 296 27.88 29.07 -8.11
N LYS A 297 27.81 30.12 -7.25
CA LYS A 297 26.56 30.84 -6.99
C LYS A 297 25.98 31.50 -8.24
N ALA A 298 26.83 32.10 -9.06
CA ALA A 298 26.41 32.74 -10.32
C ALA A 298 25.88 31.70 -11.32
N LYS A 299 26.55 30.55 -11.45
CA LYS A 299 26.07 29.44 -12.29
C LYS A 299 24.72 28.91 -11.83
N LEU A 300 24.55 28.66 -10.53
CA LEU A 300 23.30 28.19 -9.96
C LEU A 300 22.17 29.23 -10.09
N GLN A 301 22.48 30.53 -10.01
CA GLN A 301 21.50 31.58 -10.31
C GLN A 301 21.00 31.50 -11.75
N ALA A 302 21.90 31.30 -12.71
CA ALA A 302 21.54 31.19 -14.12
C ALA A 302 20.67 29.94 -14.38
N SER A 303 21.05 28.78 -13.82
CA SER A 303 20.26 27.55 -13.93
C SER A 303 18.87 27.69 -13.28
N LYS A 304 18.79 28.35 -12.11
CA LYS A 304 17.52 28.69 -11.47
C LYS A 304 16.64 29.54 -12.38
N ALA A 305 17.19 30.62 -12.93
CA ALA A 305 16.46 31.53 -13.81
C ALA A 305 15.96 30.84 -15.08
N GLU A 306 16.78 29.98 -15.70
CA GLU A 306 16.40 29.20 -16.87
C GLU A 306 15.25 28.21 -16.54
N ALA A 307 15.39 27.47 -15.44
CA ALA A 307 14.38 26.50 -15.00
C ALA A 307 13.05 27.19 -14.69
N TYR A 308 13.06 28.28 -13.93
CA TYR A 308 11.86 29.07 -13.65
C TYR A 308 11.27 29.72 -14.90
N GLY A 309 12.09 30.15 -15.86
CA GLY A 309 11.61 30.65 -17.16
C GLY A 309 10.80 29.58 -17.90
N LYS A 310 11.37 28.38 -18.04
CA LYS A 310 10.69 27.22 -18.65
C LYS A 310 9.44 26.81 -17.88
N ALA A 311 9.49 26.84 -16.55
CA ALA A 311 8.32 26.56 -15.71
C ALA A 311 7.18 27.54 -16.01
N GLY A 312 7.48 28.83 -16.04
CA GLY A 312 6.52 29.90 -16.33
C GLY A 312 5.90 29.76 -17.73
N GLU A 313 6.69 29.40 -18.74
CA GLU A 313 6.18 29.12 -20.09
C GLU A 313 5.17 27.96 -20.10
N MET A 314 5.49 26.86 -19.40
CA MET A 314 4.61 25.69 -19.36
C MET A 314 3.32 25.99 -18.59
N TYR A 315 3.39 26.71 -17.46
CA TYR A 315 2.19 27.12 -16.74
C TYR A 315 1.31 28.07 -17.58
N LYS A 316 1.92 28.99 -18.34
CA LYS A 316 1.16 29.85 -19.28
C LYS A 316 0.43 29.02 -20.33
N LYS A 317 1.07 28.02 -20.93
CA LYS A 317 0.40 27.11 -21.88
C LYS A 317 -0.76 26.34 -21.23
N ALA A 318 -0.62 25.92 -19.97
CA ALA A 318 -1.72 25.32 -19.24
C ALA A 318 -2.90 26.29 -19.06
N LEU A 319 -2.61 27.57 -18.78
CA LEU A 319 -3.61 28.63 -18.61
C LEU A 319 -4.24 29.13 -19.92
N GLU A 320 -3.53 29.03 -21.05
CA GLU A 320 -4.10 29.27 -22.38
C GLU A 320 -5.23 28.27 -22.71
N ILE A 321 -5.13 27.05 -22.18
CA ILE A 321 -6.15 26.00 -22.32
C ILE A 321 -7.25 26.15 -21.26
N ASP A 322 -6.86 26.42 -20.01
CA ASP A 322 -7.80 26.64 -18.91
C ASP A 322 -7.35 27.81 -18.00
N PRO A 323 -7.89 29.02 -18.22
CA PRO A 323 -7.57 30.19 -17.41
C PRO A 323 -7.96 30.06 -15.93
N ASN A 324 -8.86 29.12 -15.60
CA ASN A 324 -9.31 28.86 -14.23
C ASN A 324 -8.56 27.69 -13.57
N TYR A 325 -7.45 27.23 -14.17
CA TYR A 325 -6.63 26.18 -13.57
C TYR A 325 -5.91 26.74 -12.34
N PHE A 326 -6.44 26.44 -11.16
CA PHE A 326 -5.96 26.97 -9.88
C PHE A 326 -4.46 26.75 -9.68
N GLU A 327 -4.00 25.52 -9.86
CA GLU A 327 -2.61 25.12 -9.60
C GLU A 327 -1.64 25.84 -10.54
N ALA A 328 -2.00 26.03 -11.81
CA ALA A 328 -1.18 26.77 -12.76
C ALA A 328 -1.14 28.28 -12.44
N ASN A 329 -2.26 28.89 -12.01
CA ASN A 329 -2.29 30.28 -11.57
C ASN A 329 -1.41 30.49 -10.32
N LEU A 330 -1.56 29.61 -9.31
CA LEU A 330 -0.79 29.66 -8.08
C LEU A 330 0.72 29.57 -8.34
N ASN A 331 1.14 28.55 -9.09
CA ASN A 331 2.54 28.29 -9.34
C ASN A 331 3.17 29.29 -10.32
N LEU A 332 2.43 29.77 -11.32
CA LEU A 332 2.93 30.84 -12.20
C LEU A 332 3.13 32.14 -11.40
N GLY A 333 2.21 32.49 -10.51
CA GLY A 333 2.35 33.62 -9.61
C GLY A 333 3.63 33.49 -8.76
N TYR A 334 3.84 32.35 -8.10
CA TYR A 334 5.06 32.05 -7.33
C TYR A 334 6.34 32.23 -8.16
N ILE A 335 6.37 31.67 -9.37
CA ILE A 335 7.53 31.75 -10.26
C ILE A 335 7.85 33.18 -10.68
N ILE A 336 6.82 34.00 -10.96
CA ILE A 336 7.00 35.41 -11.33
C ILE A 336 7.50 36.24 -10.14
N LEU A 337 7.12 35.89 -8.90
CA LEU A 337 7.63 36.58 -7.71
C LEU A 337 9.14 36.38 -7.52
N SER A 338 9.69 35.23 -7.89
CA SER A 338 11.10 34.90 -7.62
C SER A 338 12.11 35.95 -8.12
N PRO A 339 12.14 36.35 -9.42
CA PRO A 339 13.06 37.38 -9.89
C PRO A 339 12.82 38.75 -9.23
N ALA A 340 11.57 39.08 -8.89
CA ALA A 340 11.23 40.33 -8.19
C ALA A 340 11.79 40.34 -6.76
N ILE A 341 11.69 39.22 -6.04
CA ILE A 341 12.25 39.01 -4.70
C ILE A 341 13.77 39.11 -4.74
N ASP A 342 14.42 38.47 -5.72
CA ASP A 342 15.88 38.54 -5.91
C ASP A 342 16.33 40.00 -6.12
N ALA A 343 15.65 40.73 -7.01
CA ALA A 343 15.95 42.13 -7.29
C ALA A 343 15.74 43.04 -6.07
N TYR A 344 14.63 42.84 -5.34
CA TYR A 344 14.33 43.59 -4.13
C TYR A 344 15.37 43.33 -3.02
N ASN A 345 15.75 42.06 -2.82
CA ASN A 345 16.77 41.68 -1.86
C ASN A 345 18.16 42.21 -2.23
N ALA A 346 18.48 42.28 -3.53
CA ALA A 346 19.70 42.91 -4.00
C ALA A 346 19.69 44.43 -3.74
N ALA A 347 18.56 45.10 -3.97
CA ALA A 347 18.40 46.52 -3.64
C ALA A 347 18.63 46.80 -2.16
N ASN A 348 18.05 45.99 -1.26
CA ASN A 348 18.22 46.13 0.20
C ASN A 348 19.66 45.88 0.71
N LYS A 349 20.57 45.40 -0.14
CA LYS A 349 22.00 45.25 0.19
C LYS A 349 22.85 46.43 -0.30
N LEU A 350 22.26 47.41 -0.98
CA LEU A 350 22.98 48.60 -1.40
C LEU A 350 23.43 49.41 -0.18
N PRO A 351 24.63 50.02 -0.21
CA PRO A 351 25.08 50.90 0.87
C PRO A 351 24.13 52.11 1.04
N ALA A 352 24.06 52.64 2.27
CA ALA A 352 23.16 53.74 2.61
C ALA A 352 23.38 55.03 1.78
N ASN A 353 24.57 55.22 1.21
CA ASN A 353 24.88 56.35 0.34
C ASN A 353 24.39 56.19 -1.11
N LYS A 354 23.74 55.07 -1.46
CA LYS A 354 23.19 54.76 -2.79
C LYS A 354 21.66 54.80 -2.82
N GLN A 355 21.06 55.81 -2.18
CA GLN A 355 19.60 55.92 -2.06
C GLN A 355 18.91 55.99 -3.43
N LYS A 356 19.49 56.71 -4.39
CA LYS A 356 18.89 56.85 -5.73
C LYS A 356 18.86 55.52 -6.48
N GLU A 357 19.93 54.74 -6.40
CA GLU A 357 20.01 53.40 -6.99
C GLU A 357 19.09 52.41 -6.28
N TYR A 358 18.97 52.54 -4.95
CA TYR A 358 18.01 51.78 -4.15
C TYR A 358 16.58 52.03 -4.62
N ASP A 359 16.16 53.29 -4.71
CA ASP A 359 14.80 53.66 -5.11
C ASP A 359 14.49 53.16 -6.53
N ALA A 360 15.44 53.30 -7.46
CA ALA A 360 15.31 52.79 -8.82
C ALA A 360 15.20 51.26 -8.87
N ALA A 361 16.02 50.54 -8.10
CA ALA A 361 15.99 49.09 -8.02
C ALA A 361 14.69 48.56 -7.38
N VAL A 362 14.19 49.22 -6.34
CA VAL A 362 12.89 48.91 -5.72
C VAL A 362 11.74 49.17 -6.67
N ALA A 363 11.74 50.30 -7.41
CA ALA A 363 10.72 50.59 -8.40
C ALA A 363 10.68 49.52 -9.51
N LYS A 364 11.86 49.06 -9.96
CA LYS A 364 11.97 47.96 -10.92
C LYS A 364 11.44 46.64 -10.35
N ALA A 365 11.79 46.31 -9.11
CA ALA A 365 11.28 45.11 -8.45
C ALA A 365 9.75 45.15 -8.29
N LYS A 366 9.19 46.32 -7.92
CA LYS A 366 7.74 46.54 -7.83
C LYS A 366 7.02 46.28 -9.15
N ALA A 367 7.56 46.78 -10.26
CA ALA A 367 7.01 46.50 -11.59
C ALA A 367 7.03 44.99 -11.93
N GLN A 368 8.04 44.24 -11.47
CA GLN A 368 8.09 42.80 -11.64
C GLN A 368 7.09 42.07 -10.74
N PHE A 369 6.90 42.51 -9.49
CA PHE A 369 5.86 42.00 -8.60
C PHE A 369 4.46 42.15 -9.23
N ASP A 370 4.18 43.29 -9.88
CA ASP A 370 2.88 43.56 -10.51
C ASP A 370 2.54 42.57 -11.64
N LEU A 371 3.53 41.92 -12.26
CA LEU A 371 3.30 40.85 -13.24
C LEU A 371 2.71 39.58 -12.62
N ALA A 372 2.95 39.32 -11.33
CA ALA A 372 2.41 38.15 -10.63
C ALA A 372 0.97 38.36 -10.16
N LYS A 373 0.57 39.62 -9.94
CA LYS A 373 -0.74 40.01 -9.39
C LYS A 373 -1.94 39.29 -10.02
N PRO A 374 -2.15 39.30 -11.35
CA PRO A 374 -3.36 38.70 -11.93
C PRO A 374 -3.49 37.22 -11.60
N TYR A 375 -2.37 36.48 -11.60
CA TYR A 375 -2.37 35.04 -11.32
C TYR A 375 -2.58 34.72 -9.84
N LEU A 376 -1.96 35.51 -8.95
CA LEU A 376 -2.10 35.33 -7.49
C LEU A 376 -3.50 35.70 -7.00
N VAL A 377 -4.07 36.79 -7.51
CA VAL A 377 -5.46 37.16 -7.25
C VAL A 377 -6.39 36.06 -7.75
N LYS A 378 -6.20 35.60 -9.00
CA LYS A 378 -7.01 34.52 -9.57
C LYS A 378 -6.92 33.22 -8.76
N ALA A 379 -5.74 32.83 -8.29
CA ALA A 379 -5.56 31.67 -7.43
C ALA A 379 -6.34 31.82 -6.11
N ALA A 380 -6.24 32.97 -5.44
CA ALA A 380 -6.97 33.25 -4.21
C ALA A 380 -8.50 33.34 -4.42
N GLU A 381 -8.96 33.80 -5.58
CA GLU A 381 -10.38 33.79 -5.95
C GLU A 381 -10.91 32.36 -6.18
N LEU A 382 -10.14 31.53 -6.89
CA LEU A 382 -10.52 30.15 -7.19
C LEU A 382 -10.54 29.27 -5.92
N GLN A 383 -9.59 29.48 -5.00
CA GLN A 383 -9.56 28.78 -3.71
C GLN A 383 -9.26 29.75 -2.56
N PRO A 384 -10.29 30.42 -2.00
CA PRO A 384 -10.11 31.46 -0.98
C PRO A 384 -9.64 30.95 0.38
N LYS A 385 -9.64 29.63 0.59
CA LYS A 385 -9.12 28.97 1.79
C LYS A 385 -7.76 28.31 1.58
N SER A 386 -7.16 28.44 0.39
CA SER A 386 -5.82 27.93 0.15
C SER A 386 -4.79 28.78 0.88
N LEU A 387 -4.13 28.19 1.87
CA LEU A 387 -3.05 28.84 2.59
C LEU A 387 -1.94 29.32 1.63
N ASP A 388 -1.55 28.49 0.68
CA ASP A 388 -0.49 28.81 -0.29
C ASP A 388 -0.86 29.99 -1.19
N ALA A 389 -2.12 30.04 -1.68
CA ALA A 389 -2.59 31.15 -2.50
C ALA A 389 -2.60 32.47 -1.73
N LEU A 390 -3.11 32.45 -0.49
CA LEU A 390 -3.12 33.63 0.37
C LEU A 390 -1.70 34.05 0.77
N GLN A 391 -0.80 33.12 1.07
CA GLN A 391 0.59 33.43 1.40
C GLN A 391 1.31 34.09 0.23
N ASN A 392 1.21 33.53 -0.98
CA ASN A 392 1.85 34.12 -2.15
C ASN A 392 1.25 35.50 -2.51
N LEU A 393 -0.07 35.66 -2.38
CA LEU A 393 -0.73 36.96 -2.59
C LEU A 393 -0.31 37.99 -1.53
N ARG A 394 -0.13 37.57 -0.27
CA ARG A 394 0.42 38.43 0.78
C ARG A 394 1.86 38.84 0.48
N THR A 395 2.70 37.91 0.02
CA THR A 395 4.09 38.20 -0.39
C THR A 395 4.13 39.23 -1.51
N TYR A 396 3.22 39.15 -2.49
CA TYR A 396 3.05 40.19 -3.49
C TYR A 396 2.76 41.56 -2.85
N TYR A 397 1.73 41.66 -2.00
CA TYR A 397 1.35 42.94 -1.38
C TYR A 397 2.48 43.54 -0.53
N GLN A 398 3.24 42.71 0.18
CA GLN A 398 4.42 43.15 0.92
C GLN A 398 5.53 43.66 -0.03
N GLY A 399 5.77 42.96 -1.14
CA GLY A 399 6.77 43.35 -2.15
C GLY A 399 6.47 44.69 -2.81
N VAL A 400 5.18 45.01 -3.02
CA VAL A 400 4.74 46.29 -3.59
C VAL A 400 4.47 47.37 -2.53
N ARG A 401 4.70 47.08 -1.24
CA ARG A 401 4.44 47.94 -0.08
C ARG A 401 2.98 48.39 0.06
N ASP A 402 2.06 47.49 -0.22
CA ASP A 402 0.62 47.66 0.03
C ASP A 402 0.26 47.01 1.37
N ASP A 403 0.63 47.68 2.47
CA ASP A 403 0.47 47.16 3.83
C ASP A 403 -0.99 46.92 4.20
N ALA A 404 -1.90 47.72 3.66
CA ALA A 404 -3.33 47.60 3.90
C ALA A 404 -3.87 46.26 3.36
N ASN A 405 -3.57 45.93 2.11
CA ASN A 405 -4.00 44.65 1.55
C ASN A 405 -3.18 43.47 2.11
N ALA A 406 -1.89 43.65 2.40
CA ALA A 406 -1.11 42.63 3.11
C ALA A 406 -1.72 42.27 4.48
N ALA A 407 -2.20 43.25 5.23
CA ALA A 407 -2.89 43.04 6.51
C ALA A 407 -4.24 42.33 6.35
N LYS A 408 -5.02 42.67 5.31
CA LYS A 408 -6.28 41.96 5.00
C LYS A 408 -6.03 40.49 4.68
N ILE A 409 -5.06 40.19 3.82
CA ILE A 409 -4.73 38.80 3.49
C ILE A 409 -4.19 38.06 4.72
N LYS A 410 -3.40 38.72 5.57
CA LYS A 410 -2.97 38.14 6.85
C LYS A 410 -4.17 37.76 7.74
N ALA A 411 -5.16 38.64 7.88
CA ALA A 411 -6.36 38.33 8.66
C ALA A 411 -7.14 37.14 8.08
N GLN A 412 -7.18 36.99 6.75
CA GLN A 412 -7.77 35.80 6.11
C GLN A 412 -7.00 34.52 6.44
N ILE A 413 -5.67 34.57 6.41
CA ILE A 413 -4.81 33.44 6.80
C ILE A 413 -5.03 33.07 8.28
N ASP A 414 -5.05 34.05 9.17
CA ASP A 414 -5.23 33.85 10.61
C ASP A 414 -6.63 33.27 10.94
N ALA A 415 -7.62 33.51 10.08
CA ALA A 415 -8.99 32.99 10.20
C ALA A 415 -9.17 31.58 9.62
N LEU A 416 -8.15 31.00 8.96
CA LEU A 416 -8.20 29.61 8.54
C LEU A 416 -8.23 28.70 9.79
N PRO A 417 -9.02 27.61 9.78
CA PRO A 417 -8.98 26.66 10.87
C PRO A 417 -7.54 26.15 11.05
N ALA A 418 -7.05 26.15 12.28
CA ALA A 418 -5.79 25.48 12.59
C ALA A 418 -5.93 24.03 12.14
N ASN A 419 -5.10 23.62 11.18
CA ASN A 419 -5.18 22.29 10.58
C ASN A 419 -5.25 21.20 11.67
N GLN A 420 -6.30 20.39 11.63
CA GLN A 420 -6.37 19.07 12.30
C GLN A 420 -5.44 18.08 11.61
#